data_AF-A0A918H370-F1
#
_entry.id   AF-A0A918H370-F1
#
_cell.length_a   1.000
_cell.length_b   1.000
_cell.length_c   1.000
_cell.angle_alpha   90.00
_cell.angle_beta   90.00
_cell.angle_gamma   90.00
#
_symmetry.space_group_name_H-M   'P 1'
#
loop_
_entity.id
_entity.type
_entity.pdbx_description
1 polymer ?
#
loop_
_entity_poly.entity_id
_entity_poly.type
_entity_poly.pdbx_seq_one_letter_code
_entity_poly.pdbx_strand_id
1 'polypeptide(L)'
;MPAMPSLLSNRLAKRVLRPAFTMVEQNFDQRLERATSAFQSDLDALQHEVSDLRRQQYGLSLLLDQAGRDGHRMPTAAQFDTLVREVRDLAGEQGGRARRDVTVAYRHLVALEALGVGSLAGSLSDVCGRLATVPLLRPPNGDVLEIGTLHGLFAAALQRMLRHADIDARLTIVDPLSDSPTRPDRVRANLSLGGGDTSRLIQGDFADPAVRASADDRLYGVIVVNGDHDLSAVAALAAPGAVVVAPGRDNPGTAALRPLGSVSDSAFLRA
;
A
#
# COMPACT_ATOMS: atom_id res chain seq x y z
N MET A 1 -65.68 -53.38 1.05
CA MET A 1 -64.26 -53.01 1.27
C MET A 1 -63.60 -54.13 2.07
N PRO A 2 -62.77 -55.00 1.47
CA PRO A 2 -62.07 -56.03 2.21
C PRO A 2 -60.82 -55.44 2.85
N ALA A 3 -60.68 -55.62 4.16
CA ALA A 3 -59.50 -55.24 4.92
C ALA A 3 -58.31 -56.11 4.50
N MET A 4 -57.25 -55.48 3.97
CA MET A 4 -55.96 -56.13 3.75
C MET A 4 -55.35 -56.48 5.11
N PRO A 5 -55.12 -57.76 5.44
CA PRO A 5 -54.42 -58.11 6.66
C PRO A 5 -52.97 -57.61 6.55
N SER A 6 -52.60 -56.71 7.45
CA SER A 6 -51.23 -56.22 7.60
C SER A 6 -50.27 -57.40 7.76
N LEU A 7 -49.37 -57.58 6.79
CA LEU A 7 -48.30 -58.59 6.79
C LEU A 7 -47.34 -58.44 8.00
N LEU A 8 -47.49 -57.39 8.81
CA LEU A 8 -46.68 -57.09 10.00
C LEU A 8 -47.16 -57.79 11.28
N SER A 9 -48.33 -58.43 11.30
CA SER A 9 -48.88 -59.10 12.49
C SER A 9 -48.57 -60.59 12.59
N ASN A 10 -48.03 -61.21 11.53
CA ASN A 10 -47.77 -62.65 11.50
C ASN A 10 -46.37 -63.00 12.04
N ARG A 11 -46.30 -63.85 13.08
CA ARG A 11 -45.04 -64.27 13.74
C ARG A 11 -44.07 -65.00 12.79
N LEU A 12 -44.59 -65.68 11.77
CA LEU A 12 -43.77 -66.32 10.73
C LEU A 12 -43.19 -65.30 9.76
N ALA A 13 -43.96 -64.30 9.33
CA ALA A 13 -43.48 -63.20 8.48
C ALA A 13 -42.41 -62.36 9.20
N LYS A 14 -42.56 -62.10 10.51
CA LYS A 14 -41.53 -61.46 11.35
C LYS A 14 -40.23 -62.27 11.45
N ARG A 15 -40.28 -63.60 11.40
CA ARG A 15 -39.09 -64.46 11.49
C ARG A 15 -38.34 -64.56 10.16
N VAL A 16 -39.07 -64.55 9.04
CA VAL A 16 -38.50 -64.59 7.69
C VAL A 16 -37.94 -63.24 7.24
N LEU A 17 -38.56 -62.12 7.65
CA LEU A 17 -38.11 -60.77 7.29
C LEU A 17 -37.05 -60.20 8.25
N ARG A 18 -36.84 -60.81 9.42
CA ARG A 18 -35.83 -60.38 10.41
C ARG A 18 -34.42 -60.21 9.83
N PRO A 19 -33.89 -61.16 9.03
CA PRO A 19 -32.58 -61.04 8.42
C PRO A 19 -32.50 -59.85 7.46
N ALA A 20 -33.56 -59.60 6.69
CA ALA A 20 -33.61 -58.49 5.74
C ALA A 20 -33.64 -57.13 6.46
N PHE A 21 -34.39 -57.02 7.56
CA PHE A 21 -34.39 -55.81 8.40
C PHE A 21 -33.03 -55.57 9.05
N THR A 22 -32.39 -56.60 9.63
CA THR A 22 -31.05 -56.46 10.20
C THR A 22 -30.00 -56.09 9.15
N MET A 23 -30.14 -56.57 7.91
CA MET A 23 -29.24 -56.21 6.82
C MET A 23 -29.44 -54.76 6.36
N VAL A 24 -30.69 -54.28 6.33
CA VAL A 24 -30.99 -52.87 6.02
C VAL A 24 -30.47 -51.95 7.12
N GLU A 25 -30.67 -52.32 8.39
CA GLU A 25 -30.18 -51.57 9.55
C GLU A 25 -28.64 -51.52 9.58
N GLN A 26 -27.96 -52.66 9.37
CA GLN A 26 -26.49 -52.72 9.25
C GLN A 26 -25.95 -51.92 8.07
N ASN A 27 -26.63 -51.96 6.91
CA ASN A 27 -26.25 -51.16 5.75
C ASN A 27 -26.49 -49.67 5.97
N PHE A 28 -27.54 -49.32 6.71
CA PHE A 28 -27.84 -47.94 7.07
C PHE A 28 -26.80 -47.40 8.06
N ASP A 29 -26.48 -48.15 9.11
CA ASP A 29 -25.44 -47.82 10.09
C ASP A 29 -24.07 -47.67 9.43
N GLN A 30 -23.67 -48.62 8.59
CA GLN A 30 -22.41 -48.49 7.83
C GLN A 30 -22.38 -47.29 6.88
N ARG A 31 -23.52 -46.93 6.28
CA ARG A 31 -23.60 -45.73 5.43
C ARG A 31 -23.53 -44.45 6.25
N LEU A 32 -24.16 -44.45 7.42
CA LEU A 32 -24.13 -43.33 8.35
C LEU A 32 -22.71 -43.12 8.89
N GLU A 33 -22.02 -44.19 9.31
CA GLU A 33 -20.63 -44.17 9.77
C GLU A 33 -19.65 -43.71 8.68
N ARG A 34 -19.84 -44.16 7.43
CA ARG A 34 -19.03 -43.67 6.30
C ARG A 34 -19.28 -42.21 5.99
N ALA A 35 -20.54 -41.75 6.07
CA ALA A 35 -20.86 -40.35 5.86
C ALA A 35 -20.32 -39.46 6.98
N THR A 36 -20.46 -39.86 8.24
CA THR A 36 -19.94 -39.10 9.39
C THR A 36 -18.41 -39.07 9.41
N SER A 37 -17.73 -40.16 9.08
CA SER A 37 -16.27 -40.17 8.96
C SER A 37 -15.78 -39.29 7.81
N ALA A 38 -16.46 -39.27 6.66
CA ALA A 38 -16.15 -38.36 5.56
C ALA A 38 -16.35 -36.88 5.97
N PHE A 39 -17.45 -36.56 6.67
CA PHE A 39 -17.66 -35.20 7.18
C PHE A 39 -16.63 -34.79 8.23
N GLN A 40 -16.20 -35.73 9.09
CA GLN A 40 -15.13 -35.48 10.06
C GLN A 40 -13.79 -35.22 9.36
N SER A 41 -13.43 -36.01 8.34
CA SER A 41 -12.21 -35.74 7.57
C SER A 41 -12.25 -34.40 6.84
N ASP A 42 -13.40 -34.02 6.29
CA ASP A 42 -13.57 -32.73 5.63
C ASP A 42 -13.47 -31.56 6.64
N LEU A 43 -14.04 -31.71 7.83
CA LEU A 43 -13.91 -30.72 8.92
C LEU A 43 -12.47 -30.59 9.41
N ASP A 44 -11.75 -31.69 9.58
CA ASP A 44 -10.35 -31.69 10.01
C ASP A 44 -9.44 -31.05 8.95
N ALA A 45 -9.71 -31.30 7.67
CA ALA A 45 -9.02 -30.66 6.54
C ALA A 45 -9.29 -29.14 6.52
N LEU A 46 -10.55 -28.74 6.68
CA LEU A 46 -10.93 -27.32 6.75
C LEU A 46 -10.31 -26.62 7.96
N GLN A 47 -10.27 -27.29 9.13
CA GLN A 47 -9.60 -26.77 10.32
C GLN A 47 -8.10 -26.60 10.12
N HIS A 48 -7.45 -27.53 9.42
CA HIS A 48 -6.04 -27.39 9.04
C HIS A 48 -5.83 -26.20 8.10
N GLU A 49 -6.65 -26.08 7.04
CA GLU A 49 -6.54 -24.99 6.07
C GLU A 49 -6.77 -23.62 6.74
N VAL A 50 -7.78 -23.51 7.61
CA VAL A 50 -8.03 -22.30 8.40
C VAL A 50 -6.86 -22.00 9.35
N SER A 51 -6.25 -23.02 9.96
CA SER A 51 -5.10 -22.83 10.84
C SER A 51 -3.87 -22.35 10.08
N ASP A 52 -3.66 -22.86 8.87
CA ASP A 52 -2.60 -22.40 7.97
C ASP A 52 -2.83 -20.97 7.48
N LEU A 53 -4.06 -20.63 7.09
CA LEU A 53 -4.43 -19.25 6.74
C LEU A 53 -4.22 -18.30 7.92
N ARG A 54 -4.59 -18.69 9.14
CA ARG A 54 -4.34 -17.89 10.35
C ARG A 54 -2.85 -17.69 10.62
N ARG A 55 -2.03 -18.73 10.44
CA ARG A 55 -0.56 -18.62 10.56
C ARG A 55 0.02 -17.66 9.53
N GLN A 56 -0.40 -17.76 8.27
CA GLN A 56 0.03 -16.86 7.20
C GLN A 56 -0.42 -15.41 7.48
N GLN A 57 -1.66 -15.23 7.92
CA GLN A 57 -2.22 -13.93 8.27
C GLN A 57 -1.50 -13.29 9.46
N TYR A 58 -1.09 -14.08 10.47
CA TYR A 58 -0.33 -13.59 11.61
C TYR A 58 1.07 -13.09 11.22
N GLY A 59 1.79 -13.87 10.39
CA GLY A 59 3.07 -13.41 9.85
C GLY A 59 2.94 -12.10 9.05
N LEU A 60 1.87 -12.00 8.26
CA LEU A 60 1.57 -10.79 7.49
C LEU A 60 1.19 -9.60 8.38
N SER A 61 0.42 -9.82 9.45
CA SER A 61 0.06 -8.76 10.39
C SER A 61 1.28 -8.23 11.12
N LEU A 62 2.26 -9.07 11.50
CA LEU A 62 3.50 -8.57 12.12
C LEU A 62 4.24 -7.55 11.25
N LEU A 63 4.06 -7.59 9.92
CA LEU A 63 4.66 -6.65 8.98
C LEU A 63 3.72 -5.49 8.60
N LEU A 64 2.41 -5.75 8.55
CA LEU A 64 1.39 -4.88 7.93
C LEU A 64 0.29 -4.39 8.88
N ASP A 65 0.40 -4.64 10.18
CA ASP A 65 -0.57 -4.14 11.17
C ASP A 65 -0.55 -2.61 11.27
N GLN A 66 -1.55 -2.04 11.93
CA GLN A 66 -1.81 -0.60 12.06
C GLN A 66 -0.74 0.18 12.82
N ALA A 67 0.29 -0.47 13.38
CA ALA A 67 1.31 0.20 14.18
C ALA A 67 1.92 1.40 13.40
N GLY A 68 1.64 2.61 13.88
CA GLY A 68 2.21 3.85 13.36
C GLY A 68 1.49 4.53 12.18
N ARG A 69 0.27 4.12 11.79
CA ARG A 69 -0.57 4.83 10.79
C ARG A 69 -2.03 4.90 11.21
N ASP A 70 -2.73 5.94 10.74
CA ASP A 70 -4.18 6.13 10.96
C ASP A 70 -5.08 5.15 10.16
N GLY A 71 -4.52 4.05 9.63
CA GLY A 71 -5.22 3.06 8.80
C GLY A 71 -4.44 1.77 8.56
N HIS A 72 -5.10 0.77 7.97
CA HIS A 72 -4.50 -0.54 7.67
C HIS A 72 -3.45 -0.45 6.55
N ARG A 73 -2.30 -1.13 6.67
CA ARG A 73 -1.25 -1.15 5.63
C ARG A 73 -1.55 -2.10 4.47
N MET A 74 -2.67 -2.83 4.52
CA MET A 74 -3.11 -3.69 3.43
C MET A 74 -4.19 -3.01 2.61
N PRO A 75 -3.92 -2.63 1.35
CA PRO A 75 -4.95 -2.09 0.48
C PRO A 75 -5.89 -3.22 0.06
N THR A 76 -7.18 -2.92 -0.08
CA THR A 76 -8.08 -3.83 -0.80
C THR A 76 -7.71 -3.88 -2.28
N ALA A 77 -8.03 -4.97 -2.97
CA ALA A 77 -7.82 -5.08 -4.41
C ALA A 77 -8.48 -3.92 -5.17
N ALA A 78 -9.71 -3.55 -4.79
CA ALA A 78 -10.44 -2.45 -5.40
C ALA A 78 -9.74 -1.08 -5.22
N GLN A 79 -9.23 -0.78 -4.03
CA GLN A 79 -8.45 0.44 -3.79
C GLN A 79 -7.15 0.45 -4.59
N PHE A 80 -6.44 -0.68 -4.62
CA PHE A 80 -5.18 -0.81 -5.36
C PHE A 80 -5.39 -0.65 -6.86
N ASP A 81 -6.39 -1.31 -7.44
CA ASP A 81 -6.69 -1.22 -8.86
C ASP A 81 -7.20 0.19 -9.25
N THR A 82 -7.94 0.84 -8.34
CA THR A 82 -8.35 2.25 -8.51
C THR A 82 -7.13 3.16 -8.57
N LEU A 83 -6.20 3.03 -7.63
CA LEU A 83 -4.97 3.83 -7.62
C LEU A 83 -4.15 3.60 -8.90
N VAL A 84 -3.99 2.35 -9.33
CA VAL A 84 -3.26 2.01 -10.56
C VAL A 84 -3.88 2.68 -11.78
N ARG A 85 -5.21 2.70 -11.87
CA ARG A 85 -5.93 3.39 -12.95
C ARG A 85 -5.68 4.89 -12.89
N GLU A 86 -5.79 5.51 -11.72
CA GLU A 86 -5.61 6.96 -11.54
C GLU A 86 -4.17 7.41 -11.87
N VAL A 87 -3.16 6.66 -11.41
CA VAL A 87 -1.74 6.88 -11.78
C VAL A 87 -1.54 6.77 -13.29
N ARG A 88 -2.14 5.76 -13.92
CA ARG A 88 -2.07 5.56 -15.38
C ARG A 88 -2.67 6.75 -16.13
N ASP A 89 -3.87 7.16 -15.73
CA ASP A 89 -4.65 8.23 -16.37
C ASP A 89 -3.90 9.57 -16.27
N LEU A 90 -3.35 9.88 -15.10
CA LEU A 90 -2.58 11.12 -14.90
C LEU A 90 -1.28 11.13 -15.71
N ALA A 91 -0.54 10.01 -15.70
CA ALA A 91 0.74 9.89 -16.40
C ALA A 91 0.60 9.69 -17.91
N GLY A 92 -0.60 9.41 -18.43
CA GLY A 92 -0.82 9.06 -19.83
C GLY A 92 -0.13 7.75 -20.25
N GLU A 93 -0.02 6.79 -19.31
CA GLU A 93 0.70 5.53 -19.49
C GLU A 93 -0.22 4.46 -20.12
N GLN A 94 0.29 3.60 -21.01
CA GLN A 94 -0.54 2.58 -21.70
C GLN A 94 0.05 1.16 -21.64
N GLY A 95 1.29 1.00 -21.16
CA GLY A 95 2.07 -0.25 -21.22
C GLY A 95 2.08 -1.07 -19.92
N GLY A 96 1.19 -0.78 -18.97
CA GLY A 96 1.08 -1.53 -17.71
C GLY A 96 2.16 -1.20 -16.68
N ARG A 97 3.02 -0.21 -16.95
CA ARG A 97 4.06 0.25 -16.01
C ARG A 97 3.47 0.83 -14.74
N ALA A 98 2.32 1.52 -14.84
CA ALA A 98 1.62 2.06 -13.66
C ALA A 98 1.36 0.99 -12.58
N ARG A 99 0.92 -0.22 -12.97
CA ARG A 99 0.69 -1.30 -12.00
C ARG A 99 1.98 -1.75 -11.34
N ARG A 100 3.03 -1.94 -12.13
CA ARG A 100 4.35 -2.34 -11.65
C ARG A 100 4.90 -1.31 -10.65
N ASP A 101 4.84 -0.03 -11.00
CA ASP A 101 5.43 1.04 -10.19
C ASP A 101 4.66 1.26 -8.89
N VAL A 102 3.32 1.16 -8.91
CA VAL A 102 2.52 1.18 -7.68
C VAL A 102 2.84 -0.03 -6.79
N THR A 103 3.05 -1.23 -7.37
CA THR A 103 3.49 -2.41 -6.59
C THR A 103 4.87 -2.20 -5.97
N VAL A 104 5.82 -1.62 -6.70
CA VAL A 104 7.17 -1.34 -6.17
C VAL A 104 7.12 -0.26 -5.09
N ALA A 105 6.34 0.80 -5.30
CA ALA A 105 6.11 1.85 -4.31
C ALA A 105 5.54 1.28 -2.99
N TYR A 106 4.53 0.40 -3.07
CA TYR A 106 3.98 -0.28 -1.91
C TYR A 106 5.03 -1.10 -1.15
N ARG A 107 5.87 -1.85 -1.88
CA ARG A 107 6.96 -2.62 -1.26
C ARG A 107 7.99 -1.72 -0.57
N HIS A 108 8.30 -0.56 -1.14
CA HIS A 108 9.18 0.42 -0.51
C HIS A 108 8.57 1.04 0.74
N LEU A 109 7.27 1.36 0.72
CA LEU A 109 6.54 1.84 1.89
C LEU A 109 6.69 0.83 3.05
N VAL A 110 6.33 -0.43 2.82
CA VAL A 110 6.38 -1.46 3.86
C VAL A 110 7.82 -1.68 4.36
N ALA A 111 8.79 -1.79 3.45
CA ALA A 111 10.17 -2.04 3.83
C ALA A 111 10.78 -0.90 4.64
N LEU A 112 10.52 0.35 4.25
CA LEU A 112 11.11 1.53 4.91
C LEU A 112 10.45 1.83 6.25
N GLU A 113 9.14 1.60 6.40
CA GLU A 113 8.50 1.69 7.72
C GLU A 113 8.92 0.55 8.68
N ALA A 114 9.33 -0.61 8.14
CA ALA A 114 9.82 -1.72 8.96
C ALA A 114 11.29 -1.54 9.40
N LEU A 115 12.12 -0.91 8.57
CA LEU A 115 13.55 -0.75 8.80
C LEU A 115 13.94 0.61 9.39
N GLY A 116 13.18 1.64 9.06
CA GLY A 116 13.45 3.01 9.45
C GLY A 116 12.85 3.38 10.81
N VAL A 117 13.17 4.60 11.26
CA VAL A 117 12.61 5.19 12.47
C VAL A 117 11.45 6.10 12.11
N GLY A 118 10.26 5.82 12.62
CA GLY A 118 9.03 6.58 12.35
C GLY A 118 8.17 5.95 11.25
N SER A 119 7.24 6.73 10.70
CA SER A 119 6.35 6.28 9.62
C SER A 119 6.31 7.27 8.45
N LEU A 120 5.79 6.81 7.31
CA LEU A 120 5.52 7.68 6.17
C LEU A 120 4.20 8.42 6.41
N ALA A 121 4.18 9.75 6.34
CA ALA A 121 2.93 10.50 6.47
C ALA A 121 1.99 10.34 5.27
N GLY A 122 0.69 10.53 5.51
CA GLY A 122 -0.37 10.41 4.51
C GLY A 122 -1.11 9.08 4.58
N SER A 123 -1.91 8.78 3.56
CA SER A 123 -2.52 7.44 3.38
C SER A 123 -1.61 6.53 2.53
N LEU A 124 -1.86 5.23 2.55
CA LEU A 124 -1.13 4.29 1.67
C LEU A 124 -1.27 4.69 0.20
N SER A 125 -2.49 4.98 -0.22
CA SER A 125 -2.80 5.36 -1.60
C SER A 125 -2.11 6.65 -2.00
N ASP A 126 -2.05 7.62 -1.08
CA ASP A 126 -1.36 8.87 -1.32
C ASP A 126 0.15 8.66 -1.50
N VAL A 127 0.81 8.00 -0.55
CA VAL A 127 2.24 7.71 -0.62
C VAL A 127 2.59 6.91 -1.87
N CYS A 128 1.87 5.81 -2.13
CA CYS A 128 2.13 4.96 -3.29
C CYS A 128 1.85 5.70 -4.61
N GLY A 129 0.79 6.52 -4.64
CA GLY A 129 0.43 7.35 -5.78
C GLY A 129 1.53 8.35 -6.14
N ARG A 130 2.05 9.09 -5.16
CA ARG A 130 3.17 10.02 -5.35
C ARG A 130 4.42 9.32 -5.84
N LEU A 131 4.83 8.26 -5.16
CA LEU A 131 6.04 7.48 -5.48
C LEU A 131 6.00 6.86 -6.88
N ALA A 132 4.84 6.35 -7.31
CA ALA A 132 4.69 5.74 -8.62
C ALA A 132 4.53 6.76 -9.75
N THR A 133 3.84 7.87 -9.49
CA THR A 133 3.53 8.87 -10.53
C THR A 133 4.75 9.68 -10.93
N VAL A 134 5.59 10.10 -9.96
CA VAL A 134 6.71 11.00 -10.24
C VAL A 134 7.66 10.47 -11.34
N PRO A 135 8.17 9.22 -11.27
CA PRO A 135 9.05 8.71 -12.32
C PRO A 135 8.34 8.57 -13.68
N LEU A 136 7.05 8.23 -13.69
CA LEU A 136 6.26 8.07 -14.92
C LEU A 136 6.06 9.38 -15.68
N LEU A 137 6.02 10.51 -14.97
CA LEU A 137 5.91 11.85 -15.56
C LEU A 137 7.23 12.33 -16.21
N ARG A 138 8.32 11.57 -16.07
CA ARG A 138 9.65 11.83 -16.66
C ARG A 138 10.14 13.24 -16.33
N PRO A 139 10.59 13.47 -15.07
CA PRO A 139 11.15 14.75 -14.71
C PRO A 139 12.34 15.11 -15.62
N PRO A 140 12.56 16.40 -15.89
CA PRO A 140 13.53 16.87 -16.88
C PRO A 140 14.99 16.67 -16.43
N ASN A 141 15.22 16.50 -15.13
CA ASN A 141 16.52 16.21 -14.55
C ASN A 141 16.35 15.42 -13.23
N GLY A 142 17.47 14.99 -12.65
CA GLY A 142 17.51 14.21 -11.40
C GLY A 142 17.66 15.03 -10.12
N ASP A 143 17.64 16.37 -10.16
CA ASP A 143 17.66 17.18 -8.94
C ASP A 143 16.27 17.14 -8.28
N VAL A 144 16.22 16.68 -7.04
CA VAL A 144 14.99 16.48 -6.26
C VAL A 144 15.01 17.39 -5.03
N LEU A 145 13.96 18.17 -4.85
CA LEU A 145 13.73 18.95 -3.64
C LEU A 145 12.53 18.38 -2.88
N GLU A 146 12.71 18.06 -1.60
CA GLU A 146 11.59 17.82 -0.67
C GLU A 146 11.55 18.93 0.38
N ILE A 147 10.36 19.53 0.54
CA ILE A 147 10.06 20.55 1.55
C ILE A 147 9.16 19.90 2.59
N GLY A 148 9.63 19.81 3.83
CA GLY A 148 8.95 19.15 4.95
C GLY A 148 9.06 17.62 4.88
N THR A 149 10.09 17.03 5.49
CA THR A 149 10.39 15.58 5.28
C THR A 149 9.86 14.67 6.38
N LEU A 150 9.46 15.24 7.53
CA LEU A 150 9.18 14.50 8.76
C LEU A 150 10.35 13.57 9.12
N HIS A 151 10.23 12.27 8.84
CA HIS A 151 11.24 11.26 9.16
C HIS A 151 12.25 11.00 8.04
N GLY A 152 12.12 11.58 6.84
CA GLY A 152 13.01 11.28 5.71
C GLY A 152 12.65 10.02 4.91
N LEU A 153 11.66 9.24 5.34
CA LEU A 153 11.32 7.96 4.69
C LEU A 153 10.72 8.15 3.30
N PHE A 154 9.99 9.24 3.04
CA PHE A 154 9.37 9.47 1.74
C PHE A 154 10.44 9.79 0.69
N ALA A 155 11.33 10.74 0.99
CA ALA A 155 12.53 11.00 0.20
C ALA A 155 13.34 9.73 -0.09
N ALA A 156 13.59 8.90 0.93
CA ALA A 156 14.32 7.64 0.77
C ALA A 156 13.61 6.70 -0.22
N ALA A 157 12.28 6.57 -0.11
CA ALA A 157 11.48 5.77 -1.03
C ALA A 157 11.51 6.32 -2.46
N LEU A 158 11.38 7.64 -2.61
CA LEU A 158 11.37 8.32 -3.90
C LEU A 158 12.71 8.17 -4.63
N GLN A 159 13.84 8.28 -3.93
CA GLN A 159 15.15 8.02 -4.51
C GLN A 159 15.25 6.60 -5.09
N ARG A 160 14.69 5.60 -4.39
CA ARG A 160 14.66 4.21 -4.90
C ARG A 160 13.78 4.08 -6.14
N MET A 161 12.62 4.74 -6.15
CA MET A 161 11.72 4.75 -7.31
C MET A 161 12.36 5.40 -8.53
N LEU A 162 13.03 6.55 -8.35
CA LEU A 162 13.74 7.25 -9.41
C LEU A 162 14.89 6.41 -9.96
N ARG A 163 15.69 5.77 -9.10
CA ARG A 163 16.74 4.86 -9.57
C ARG A 163 16.20 3.63 -10.29
N HIS A 164 15.05 3.09 -9.88
CA HIS A 164 14.39 2.01 -10.60
C HIS A 164 13.90 2.46 -12.00
N ALA A 165 13.72 3.76 -12.22
CA ALA A 165 13.41 4.37 -13.51
C ALA A 165 14.66 4.92 -14.24
N ASP A 166 15.87 4.52 -13.83
CA ASP A 166 17.15 4.97 -14.39
C ASP A 166 17.39 6.49 -14.29
N ILE A 167 16.80 7.15 -13.28
CA ILE A 167 17.02 8.57 -12.97
C ILE A 167 17.99 8.67 -11.79
N ASP A 168 19.15 9.26 -12.02
CA ASP A 168 20.14 9.53 -10.97
C ASP A 168 19.72 10.71 -10.10
N ALA A 169 19.18 10.42 -8.92
CA ALA A 169 18.53 11.40 -8.06
C ALA A 169 19.50 12.07 -7.08
N ARG A 170 19.64 13.39 -7.18
CA ARG A 170 20.35 14.25 -6.21
C ARG A 170 19.34 14.94 -5.30
N LEU A 171 19.26 14.47 -4.06
CA LEU A 171 18.25 14.91 -3.10
C LEU A 171 18.72 16.10 -2.26
N THR A 172 17.88 17.14 -2.22
CA THR A 172 17.91 18.24 -1.27
C THR A 172 16.66 18.19 -0.39
N ILE A 173 16.83 18.29 0.91
CA ILE A 173 15.74 18.44 1.89
C ILE A 173 15.81 19.81 2.52
N VAL A 174 14.65 20.48 2.57
CA VAL A 174 14.44 21.71 3.36
C VAL A 174 13.42 21.41 4.44
N ASP A 175 13.83 21.55 5.70
CA ASP A 175 12.99 21.32 6.88
C ASP A 175 13.62 22.03 8.10
N PRO A 176 12.85 22.46 9.12
CA PRO A 176 13.41 23.02 10.36
C PRO A 176 14.47 22.15 11.06
N LEU A 177 14.43 20.82 10.88
CA LEU A 177 15.45 19.85 11.36
C LEU A 177 15.92 20.08 12.80
N SER A 178 15.01 20.41 13.72
CA SER A 178 15.34 20.79 15.10
C SER A 178 15.28 19.58 16.04
N ASP A 179 14.11 18.96 16.12
CA ASP A 179 13.78 17.89 17.07
C ASP A 179 12.96 16.77 16.40
N SER A 180 12.54 15.77 17.16
CA SER A 180 11.61 14.75 16.66
C SER A 180 10.32 15.42 16.14
N PRO A 181 9.80 15.06 14.95
CA PRO A 181 10.18 13.92 14.10
C PRO A 181 11.38 14.13 13.16
N THR A 182 11.85 15.37 12.98
CA THR A 182 12.82 15.79 11.95
C THR A 182 14.28 15.89 12.44
N ARG A 183 14.60 15.21 13.54
CA ARG A 183 15.94 15.19 14.14
C ARG A 183 16.99 14.80 13.07
N PRO A 184 18.04 15.60 12.83
CA PRO A 184 18.92 15.44 11.66
C PRO A 184 19.59 14.07 11.52
N ASP A 185 20.05 13.49 12.63
CA ASP A 185 20.70 12.17 12.66
C ASP A 185 19.73 11.04 12.26
N ARG A 186 18.47 11.10 12.73
CA ARG A 186 17.42 10.16 12.34
C ARG A 186 17.04 10.30 10.87
N VAL A 187 16.88 11.53 10.40
CA VAL A 187 16.60 11.80 8.98
C VAL A 187 17.72 11.23 8.11
N ARG A 188 18.99 11.50 8.43
CA ARG A 188 20.14 10.92 7.69
C ARG A 188 20.15 9.39 7.72
N ALA A 189 19.89 8.79 8.88
CA ALA A 189 19.83 7.33 9.00
C ALA A 189 18.70 6.70 8.17
N ASN A 190 17.56 7.36 8.05
CA ASN A 190 16.48 6.90 7.18
C ASN A 190 16.80 7.11 5.69
N LEU A 191 17.45 8.21 5.32
CA LEU A 191 17.86 8.49 3.94
C LEU A 191 18.88 7.48 3.41
N SER A 192 19.76 6.93 4.26
CA SER A 192 20.72 5.90 3.84
C SER A 192 20.04 4.60 3.40
N LEU A 193 18.84 4.27 3.92
CA LEU A 193 18.01 3.14 3.44
C LEU A 193 17.58 3.34 1.97
N GLY A 194 17.45 4.60 1.57
CA GLY A 194 17.22 5.06 0.21
C GLY A 194 18.49 5.21 -0.61
N GLY A 195 19.67 4.85 -0.12
CA GLY A 195 20.96 5.10 -0.77
C GLY A 195 21.35 6.59 -0.81
N GLY A 196 20.76 7.40 0.07
CA GLY A 196 20.91 8.85 0.13
C GLY A 196 22.06 9.35 0.99
N ASP A 197 23.18 8.62 1.07
CA ASP A 197 24.33 8.97 1.93
C ASP A 197 24.92 10.36 1.61
N THR A 198 24.64 10.89 0.43
CA THR A 198 25.08 12.21 -0.07
C THR A 198 23.97 13.26 -0.13
N SER A 199 22.84 13.03 0.54
CA SER A 199 21.70 13.97 0.51
C SER A 199 22.06 15.30 1.18
N ARG A 200 21.65 16.41 0.56
CA ARG A 200 21.85 17.76 1.10
C ARG A 200 20.71 18.10 2.06
N LEU A 201 21.04 18.50 3.29
CA LEU A 201 20.07 18.98 4.27
C LEU A 201 20.23 20.48 4.46
N ILE A 202 19.16 21.23 4.25
CA ILE A 202 19.08 22.66 4.51
C ILE A 202 18.15 22.84 5.70
N GLN A 203 18.72 23.29 6.82
CA GLN A 203 17.98 23.49 8.06
C GLN A 203 17.29 24.86 8.05
N GLY A 204 15.97 24.85 8.20
CA GLY A 204 15.16 26.05 8.36
C GLY A 204 13.77 25.94 7.75
N ASP A 205 12.92 26.92 8.05
CA ASP A 205 11.58 27.03 7.46
C ASP A 205 11.69 27.57 6.03
N PHE A 206 11.06 26.90 5.06
CA PHE A 206 11.03 27.34 3.67
C PHE A 206 10.31 28.70 3.47
N ALA A 207 9.50 29.14 4.44
CA ALA A 207 8.94 30.48 4.46
C ALA A 207 10.01 31.59 4.60
N ASP A 208 11.20 31.27 5.14
CA ASP A 208 12.32 32.21 5.25
C ASP A 208 13.03 32.40 3.89
N PRO A 209 13.11 33.64 3.36
CA PRO A 209 13.86 33.94 2.13
C PRO A 209 15.33 33.48 2.15
N ALA A 210 16.00 33.51 3.30
CA ALA A 210 17.40 33.09 3.41
C ALA A 210 17.56 31.57 3.25
N VAL A 211 16.60 30.80 3.76
CA VAL A 211 16.52 29.35 3.59
C VAL A 211 16.23 29.02 2.11
N ARG A 212 15.30 29.75 1.48
CA ARG A 212 15.03 29.59 0.03
C ARG A 212 16.25 29.89 -0.83
N ALA A 213 16.95 30.99 -0.55
CA ALA A 213 18.17 31.35 -1.26
C ALA A 213 19.26 30.25 -1.14
N SER A 214 19.28 29.50 -0.05
CA SER A 214 20.19 28.37 0.14
C SER A 214 19.87 27.18 -0.78
N ALA A 215 18.63 27.06 -1.25
CA ALA A 215 18.17 26.02 -2.17
C ALA A 215 18.18 26.45 -3.65
N ASP A 216 18.39 27.74 -3.94
CA ASP A 216 18.30 28.37 -5.27
C ASP A 216 19.60 28.29 -6.09
N ASP A 217 20.55 27.41 -5.73
CA ASP A 217 21.77 27.17 -6.52
C ASP A 217 21.52 26.32 -7.77
N ARG A 218 20.30 25.78 -7.94
CA ARG A 218 19.90 24.93 -9.08
C ARG A 218 18.38 24.92 -9.27
N LEU A 219 17.96 24.49 -10.46
CA LEU A 219 16.56 24.20 -10.75
C LEU A 219 16.27 22.70 -10.61
N TYR A 220 15.18 22.37 -9.95
CA TYR A 220 14.82 20.99 -9.62
C TYR A 220 13.86 20.39 -10.64
N GLY A 221 14.13 19.16 -11.05
CA GLY A 221 13.25 18.38 -11.94
C GLY A 221 12.07 17.76 -11.19
N VAL A 222 12.21 17.54 -9.89
CA VAL A 222 11.13 17.09 -9.00
C VAL A 222 11.09 17.98 -7.77
N ILE A 223 9.91 18.49 -7.42
CA ILE A 223 9.68 19.16 -6.14
C ILE A 223 8.51 18.53 -5.41
N VAL A 224 8.76 18.09 -4.18
CA VAL A 224 7.79 17.48 -3.28
C VAL A 224 7.52 18.49 -2.17
N VAL A 225 6.29 19.00 -2.11
CA VAL A 225 5.84 19.94 -1.10
C VAL A 225 4.96 19.19 -0.11
N ASN A 226 5.35 19.14 1.15
CA ASN A 226 4.55 18.57 2.23
C ASN A 226 4.12 19.68 3.17
N GLY A 227 2.82 19.76 3.47
CA GLY A 227 2.25 20.84 4.28
C GLY A 227 1.91 22.10 3.47
N ASP A 228 1.63 23.18 4.19
CA ASP A 228 1.10 24.42 3.64
C ASP A 228 2.25 25.39 3.31
N HIS A 229 2.83 25.22 2.12
CA HIS A 229 3.86 26.13 1.60
C HIS A 229 3.34 26.94 0.42
N ASP A 230 3.92 28.13 0.22
CA ASP A 230 3.64 28.99 -0.93
C ASP A 230 4.17 28.35 -2.22
N LEU A 231 3.24 27.88 -3.05
CA LEU A 231 3.57 27.22 -4.31
C LEU A 231 4.17 28.16 -5.35
N SER A 232 3.96 29.48 -5.24
CA SER A 232 4.58 30.44 -6.16
C SER A 232 6.09 30.54 -5.91
N ALA A 233 6.50 30.53 -4.64
CA ALA A 233 7.90 30.45 -4.25
C ALA A 233 8.54 29.11 -4.65
N VAL A 234 7.78 28.01 -4.59
CA VAL A 234 8.22 26.69 -5.08
C VAL A 234 8.43 26.69 -6.59
N ALA A 235 7.51 27.28 -7.36
CA ALA A 235 7.58 27.31 -8.82
C ALA A 235 8.84 28.04 -9.34
N ALA A 236 9.37 29.00 -8.58
CA ALA A 236 10.62 29.69 -8.94
C ALA A 236 11.85 28.76 -8.93
N LEU A 237 11.82 27.67 -8.16
CA LEU A 237 12.89 26.67 -8.07
C LEU A 237 12.72 25.52 -9.08
N ALA A 238 11.61 25.49 -9.82
CA ALA A 238 11.27 24.40 -10.74
C ALA A 238 12.00 24.57 -12.08
N ALA A 239 12.62 23.48 -12.56
CA ALA A 239 13.10 23.44 -13.94
C ALA A 239 11.92 23.43 -14.92
N PRO A 240 12.09 23.93 -16.17
CA PRO A 240 11.09 23.73 -17.21
C PRO A 240 10.79 22.24 -17.42
N GLY A 241 9.52 21.87 -17.35
CA GLY A 241 9.03 20.49 -17.41
C GLY A 241 9.01 19.76 -16.07
N ALA A 242 9.38 20.41 -14.96
CA ALA A 242 9.50 19.77 -13.65
C ALA A 242 8.17 19.22 -13.13
N VAL A 243 8.28 18.17 -12.32
CA VAL A 243 7.16 17.54 -11.65
C VAL A 243 7.05 18.11 -10.24
N VAL A 244 6.02 18.90 -9.99
CA VAL A 244 5.72 19.44 -8.65
C VAL A 244 4.57 18.65 -8.05
N VAL A 245 4.76 18.14 -6.84
CA VAL A 245 3.77 17.35 -6.09
C VAL A 245 3.41 18.08 -4.80
N ALA A 246 2.14 18.36 -4.58
CA ALA A 246 1.65 19.08 -3.40
C ALA A 246 0.29 18.54 -2.91
N PRO A 247 -0.15 18.88 -1.70
CA PRO A 247 -1.50 18.59 -1.24
C PRO A 247 -2.54 19.24 -2.15
N GLY A 248 -3.55 18.47 -2.56
CA GLY A 248 -4.38 18.77 -3.72
C GLY A 248 -5.80 19.25 -3.46
N ARG A 249 -6.32 19.20 -2.23
CA ARG A 249 -7.77 19.39 -2.00
C ARG A 249 -8.24 20.79 -1.59
N ASP A 250 -7.41 21.62 -0.93
CA ASP A 250 -7.94 22.88 -0.34
C ASP A 250 -7.00 24.11 -0.41
N ASN A 251 -5.91 24.07 -1.18
CA ASN A 251 -4.96 25.19 -1.21
C ASN A 251 -5.26 26.15 -2.40
N PRO A 252 -5.68 27.42 -2.16
CA PRO A 252 -6.12 28.34 -3.22
C PRO A 252 -5.06 28.70 -4.27
N GLY A 253 -3.77 28.36 -4.03
CA GLY A 253 -2.69 28.46 -5.02
C GLY A 253 -2.60 27.30 -6.03
N THR A 254 -3.53 26.32 -5.98
CA THR A 254 -3.41 25.03 -6.69
C THR A 254 -4.24 24.89 -7.97
N ALA A 255 -4.84 25.97 -8.51
CA ALA A 255 -5.70 25.88 -9.68
C ALA A 255 -5.04 25.27 -10.93
N ALA A 256 -3.70 25.27 -11.00
CA ALA A 256 -2.92 24.63 -12.07
C ALA A 256 -2.53 23.16 -11.77
N LEU A 257 -2.71 22.67 -10.53
CA LEU A 257 -2.42 21.28 -10.17
C LEU A 257 -3.56 20.36 -10.64
N ARG A 258 -3.18 19.22 -11.20
CA ARG A 258 -4.10 18.13 -11.53
C ARG A 258 -4.14 17.15 -10.36
N PRO A 259 -5.29 16.92 -9.70
CA PRO A 259 -5.39 15.90 -8.66
C PRO A 259 -5.07 14.52 -9.24
N LEU A 260 -4.44 13.65 -8.44
CA LEU A 260 -4.18 12.28 -8.88
C LEU A 260 -5.47 11.52 -9.15
N GLY A 261 -6.44 11.68 -8.25
CA GLY A 261 -7.73 11.04 -8.38
C GLY A 261 -8.50 11.05 -7.07
N SER A 262 -9.26 9.98 -6.84
CA SER A 262 -10.25 9.89 -5.75
C SER A 262 -9.70 9.29 -4.46
N VAL A 263 -8.62 8.50 -4.54
CA VAL A 263 -8.06 7.77 -3.38
C VAL A 263 -6.77 8.37 -2.83
N SER A 264 -6.21 9.39 -3.47
CA SER A 264 -5.05 10.16 -3.01
C SER A 264 -5.44 11.63 -2.88
N ASP A 265 -4.88 12.29 -1.88
CA ASP A 265 -5.10 13.70 -1.62
C ASP A 265 -4.05 14.60 -2.29
N SER A 266 -3.11 14.01 -3.05
CA SER A 266 -2.05 14.73 -3.76
C SER A 266 -2.48 15.21 -5.13
N ALA A 267 -1.89 16.33 -5.55
CA ALA A 267 -2.02 16.87 -6.89
C ALA A 267 -0.65 17.20 -7.49
N PHE A 268 -0.62 17.25 -8.83
CA PHE A 268 0.59 17.31 -9.63
C PHE A 268 0.55 18.47 -10.62
N LEU A 269 1.64 19.21 -10.75
CA LEU A 269 1.86 20.19 -11.80
C LEU A 269 3.06 19.76 -12.62
N ARG A 270 2.95 19.99 -13.93
CA ARG A 270 4.10 20.02 -14.82
C ARG A 270 4.43 21.49 -15.10
N ALA A 271 5.51 21.97 -14.50
CA ALA A 271 5.95 23.36 -14.60
C ALA A 271 6.59 23.67 -15.96
#